data_AF-A0A4V0I5H6-F1
#
_entry.id   AF-A0A4V0I5H6-F1
#
_cell.length_a   1.000
_cell.length_b   1.000
_cell.length_c   1.000
_cell.angle_alpha   90.00
_cell.angle_beta   90.00
_cell.angle_gamma   90.00
#
_symmetry.space_group_name_H-M   'P 1'
#
loop_
_entity.id
_entity.type
_entity.pdbx_description
1 polymer ?
#
loop_
_entity_poly.entity_id
_entity_poly.type
_entity_poly.pdbx_seq_one_letter_code
_entity_poly.pdbx_strand_id
1 'polypeptide(L)'
;MKTVIAFALAALFTGAAPADEPDKKKTDEAELLKSLRDASAVFTAELGEVKPVAQTNSIPPTTRGEVSFKEAKPLRGKAGEKVYGYTYREGTTKNVDLGATGRVLVAVKDKDVLAVVPATEANLALVKKAEEKK
;
A
#
# COMPACT_ATOMS: atom_id res chain seq x y z
N MET A 1 -5.27 59.02 35.74
CA MET A 1 -6.37 58.83 34.77
C MET A 1 -5.99 57.72 33.80
N LYS A 2 -6.95 56.81 33.52
CA LYS A 2 -7.02 55.88 32.37
C LYS A 2 -6.14 54.62 32.43
N THR A 3 -6.70 53.64 33.15
CA THR A 3 -6.94 52.24 32.73
C THR A 3 -6.16 51.76 31.49
N VAL A 4 -5.27 50.79 31.69
CA VAL A 4 -4.79 49.92 30.61
C VAL A 4 -5.41 48.55 30.83
N ILE A 5 -6.24 48.17 29.88
CA ILE A 5 -7.08 46.97 29.86
C ILE A 5 -6.18 45.75 29.58
N ALA A 6 -6.21 44.79 30.49
CA ALA A 6 -5.66 43.46 30.29
C ALA A 6 -6.50 42.73 29.23
N PHE A 7 -5.96 42.59 28.02
CA PHE A 7 -6.52 41.71 26.99
C PHE A 7 -5.99 40.30 27.24
N ALA A 8 -6.71 39.54 28.06
CA ALA A 8 -6.52 38.11 28.18
C ALA A 8 -6.95 37.46 26.85
N LEU A 9 -5.97 37.13 26.01
CA LEU A 9 -6.17 36.33 24.80
C LEU A 9 -6.48 34.90 25.26
N ALA A 10 -7.76 34.61 25.40
CA ALA A 10 -8.26 33.27 25.68
C ALA A 10 -7.84 32.33 24.55
N ALA A 11 -6.94 31.41 24.88
CA ALA A 11 -6.55 30.28 24.05
C ALA A 11 -7.75 29.35 23.85
N LEU A 12 -8.59 29.65 22.87
CA LEU A 12 -9.57 28.73 22.33
C LEU A 12 -8.84 27.78 21.36
N PHE A 13 -8.12 26.80 21.93
CA PHE A 13 -7.87 25.52 21.24
C PHE A 13 -9.19 24.75 21.22
N THR A 14 -10.15 25.24 20.43
CA THR A 14 -11.38 24.52 20.14
C THR A 14 -11.10 23.60 18.97
N GLY A 15 -10.89 22.32 19.30
CA GLY A 15 -11.09 21.16 18.45
C GLY A 15 -10.79 21.37 16.97
N ALA A 16 -9.52 21.21 16.59
CA ALA A 16 -9.23 20.61 15.29
C ALA A 16 -9.91 19.23 15.32
N ALA A 17 -11.07 19.14 14.67
CA ALA A 17 -11.63 17.87 14.27
C ALA A 17 -10.49 17.07 13.63
N PRO A 18 -10.29 15.79 14.00
CA PRO A 18 -9.37 14.97 13.24
C PRO A 18 -9.84 15.06 11.79
N ALA A 19 -9.01 15.65 10.93
CA ALA A 19 -9.17 15.52 9.51
C ALA A 19 -9.34 14.01 9.28
N ASP A 20 -10.48 13.63 8.73
CA ASP A 20 -10.69 12.30 8.16
C ASP A 20 -9.46 11.99 7.32
N GLU A 21 -8.51 11.24 7.90
CA GLU A 21 -7.45 10.63 7.14
C GLU A 21 -8.20 9.81 6.07
N PRO A 22 -7.85 9.94 4.79
CA PRO A 22 -8.50 9.14 3.76
C PRO A 22 -8.36 7.69 4.20
N ASP A 23 -9.52 7.06 4.42
CA ASP A 23 -9.72 5.73 4.97
C ASP A 23 -8.60 4.81 4.49
N LYS A 24 -7.55 4.67 5.32
CA LYS A 24 -6.39 3.84 4.99
C LYS A 24 -6.93 2.42 4.99
N LYS A 25 -7.35 1.97 3.81
CA LYS A 25 -7.95 0.66 3.54
C LYS A 25 -7.17 -0.37 4.36
N LYS A 26 -7.80 -0.85 5.44
CA LYS A 26 -7.12 -1.71 6.41
C LYS A 26 -6.55 -2.90 5.64
N THR A 27 -5.24 -3.10 5.75
CA THR A 27 -4.56 -4.24 5.13
C THR A 27 -5.17 -5.53 5.69
N ASP A 28 -5.60 -6.42 4.81
CA ASP A 28 -6.08 -7.74 5.23
C ASP A 28 -4.85 -8.61 5.54
N GLU A 29 -4.52 -8.73 6.83
CA GLU A 29 -3.30 -9.41 7.27
C GLU A 29 -3.25 -10.88 6.86
N ALA A 30 -4.39 -11.58 6.88
CA ALA A 30 -4.46 -13.01 6.56
C ALA A 30 -4.20 -13.24 5.07
N GLU A 31 -4.80 -12.43 4.21
CA GLU A 31 -4.57 -12.49 2.77
C GLU A 31 -3.16 -12.02 2.39
N LEU A 32 -2.65 -10.98 3.05
CA LEU A 32 -1.27 -10.52 2.84
C LEU A 32 -0.26 -11.61 3.23
N LEU A 33 -0.44 -12.28 4.37
CA LEU A 33 0.41 -13.40 4.78
C LEU A 33 0.39 -14.55 3.76
N LYS A 34 -0.79 -14.86 3.18
CA LYS A 34 -0.91 -15.86 2.12
C LYS A 34 -0.13 -15.43 0.88
N SER A 35 -0.36 -14.22 0.38
CA SER A 35 0.38 -13.66 -0.77
C SER A 35 1.89 -13.64 -0.53
N LEU A 36 2.33 -13.27 0.68
CA LEU A 36 3.73 -13.28 1.07
C LEU A 36 4.32 -14.70 1.14
N ARG A 37 3.55 -15.75 1.44
CA ARG A 37 4.06 -17.13 1.40
C ARG A 37 4.15 -17.65 -0.03
N ASP A 38 3.15 -17.35 -0.85
CA ASP A 38 3.05 -17.80 -2.23
C ASP A 38 3.99 -17.07 -3.19
N ALA A 39 4.47 -15.87 -2.80
CA ALA A 39 5.38 -15.05 -3.59
C ALA A 39 6.74 -15.72 -3.85
N SER A 40 7.24 -15.64 -5.08
CA SER A 40 8.62 -16.03 -5.40
C SER A 40 9.62 -14.97 -4.94
N ALA A 41 9.22 -13.69 -4.95
CA ALA A 41 10.03 -12.59 -4.45
C ALA A 41 9.19 -11.56 -3.68
N VAL A 42 9.81 -10.96 -2.67
CA VAL A 42 9.25 -9.89 -1.86
C VAL A 42 10.29 -8.79 -1.77
N PHE A 43 9.90 -7.55 -2.05
CA PHE A 43 10.81 -6.41 -2.03
C PHE A 43 10.06 -5.15 -1.61
N THR A 44 10.83 -4.16 -1.16
CA THR A 44 10.31 -2.81 -0.99
C THR A 44 10.69 -1.98 -2.20
N ALA A 45 9.82 -1.12 -2.67
CA ALA A 45 10.07 -0.28 -3.84
C ALA A 45 9.23 0.99 -3.78
N GLU A 46 9.51 1.94 -4.65
CA GLU A 46 8.60 3.04 -4.94
C GLU A 46 7.73 2.69 -6.14
N LEU A 47 6.45 3.08 -6.07
CA LEU A 47 5.52 2.84 -7.15
C LEU A 47 5.86 3.76 -8.33
N GLY A 48 6.02 3.15 -9.51
CA GLY A 48 6.33 3.86 -10.74
C GLY A 48 5.07 4.17 -11.54
N GLU A 49 5.16 3.97 -12.84
CA GLU A 49 4.03 4.08 -13.76
C GLU A 49 3.10 2.87 -13.64
N VAL A 50 1.79 3.13 -13.58
CA VAL A 50 0.71 2.12 -13.63
C VAL A 50 -0.01 2.25 -14.97
N LYS A 51 0.05 1.22 -15.81
CA LYS A 51 -0.57 1.16 -17.13
C LYS A 51 -1.71 0.15 -17.14
N PRO A 52 -2.98 0.57 -17.09
CA PRO A 52 -4.07 -0.33 -17.38
C PRO A 52 -4.00 -0.76 -18.85
N VAL A 53 -4.03 -2.07 -19.12
CA VAL A 53 -3.93 -2.67 -20.46
C VAL A 53 -5.30 -3.14 -20.95
N ALA A 54 -6.09 -3.73 -20.07
CA ALA A 54 -7.40 -4.26 -20.41
C ALA A 54 -8.38 -4.10 -19.25
N GLN A 55 -9.65 -3.87 -19.56
CA GLN A 55 -10.74 -3.85 -18.60
C GLN A 55 -11.90 -4.69 -19.14
N THR A 56 -12.48 -5.53 -18.29
CA THR A 56 -13.64 -6.34 -18.65
C THR A 56 -14.94 -5.60 -18.35
N ASN A 57 -16.00 -5.84 -19.13
CA ASN A 57 -17.35 -5.30 -18.88
C ASN A 57 -18.13 -6.02 -17.74
N SER A 58 -17.47 -6.88 -16.97
CA SER A 58 -18.08 -7.56 -15.81
C SER A 58 -18.42 -6.58 -14.69
N ILE A 59 -19.35 -6.94 -13.80
CA ILE A 59 -19.70 -6.15 -12.61
C ILE A 59 -19.30 -6.97 -11.35
N PRO A 60 -18.38 -6.49 -10.50
CA PRO A 60 -17.48 -5.35 -10.72
C PRO A 60 -16.42 -5.66 -11.80
N PRO A 61 -15.94 -4.62 -12.50
CA PRO A 61 -14.98 -4.77 -13.60
C PRO A 61 -13.64 -5.28 -13.09
N THR A 62 -13.01 -6.12 -13.89
CA THR A 62 -11.64 -6.56 -13.68
C THR A 62 -10.73 -5.76 -14.59
N THR A 63 -9.80 -5.02 -13.98
CA THR A 63 -8.73 -4.29 -14.66
C THR A 63 -7.47 -5.14 -14.63
N ARG A 64 -6.84 -5.31 -15.79
CA ARG A 64 -5.51 -5.91 -15.93
C ARG A 64 -4.57 -4.87 -16.48
N GLY A 65 -3.34 -4.87 -16.01
CA GLY A 65 -2.36 -3.92 -16.47
C GLY A 65 -0.95 -4.28 -16.05
N GLU A 66 -0.06 -3.33 -16.23
CA GLU A 66 1.33 -3.41 -15.82
C GLU A 66 1.63 -2.30 -14.82
N VAL A 67 2.46 -2.62 -13.83
CA VAL A 67 2.97 -1.64 -12.87
C VAL A 67 4.49 -1.75 -12.84
N SER A 68 5.13 -0.59 -12.90
CA SER A 68 6.58 -0.48 -12.75
C SER A 68 6.97 -0.10 -11.34
N PHE A 69 8.13 -0.54 -10.90
CA PHE A 69 8.67 -0.23 -9.57
C PHE A 69 10.07 0.37 -9.69
N LYS A 70 10.34 1.37 -8.85
CA LYS A 70 11.65 2.05 -8.76
C LYS A 70 12.31 1.71 -7.43
N GLU A 71 13.64 1.79 -7.40
CA GLU A 71 14.44 1.58 -6.18
C GLU A 71 14.15 0.27 -5.44
N ALA A 72 13.95 -0.82 -6.18
CA ALA A 72 13.60 -2.10 -5.59
C ALA A 72 14.71 -2.63 -4.68
N LYS A 73 14.39 -2.74 -3.38
CA LYS A 73 15.24 -3.34 -2.36
C LYS A 73 14.67 -4.72 -1.97
N PRO A 74 15.34 -5.83 -2.34
CA PRO A 74 14.86 -7.16 -2.06
C PRO A 74 14.84 -7.42 -0.54
N LEU A 75 13.75 -8.04 -0.07
CA LEU A 75 13.62 -8.61 1.26
C LEU A 75 13.72 -10.13 1.21
N ARG A 76 13.10 -10.75 0.20
CA ARG A 76 13.12 -12.19 -0.05
C ARG A 76 13.16 -12.49 -1.54
N GLY A 77 13.96 -13.47 -1.95
CA GLY A 77 14.11 -13.80 -3.37
C GLY A 77 14.78 -12.67 -4.17
N LYS A 78 14.88 -12.84 -5.49
CA LYS A 78 15.41 -11.80 -6.39
C LYS A 78 14.23 -11.19 -7.16
N ALA A 79 14.08 -9.87 -7.11
CA ALA A 79 13.18 -9.15 -8.00
C ALA A 79 13.75 -9.25 -9.42
N GLY A 80 13.09 -10.03 -10.28
CA GLY A 80 13.59 -10.38 -11.60
C GLY A 80 13.36 -9.30 -12.65
N GLU A 81 12.33 -8.47 -12.47
CA GLU A 81 11.88 -7.50 -13.46
C GLU A 81 11.60 -6.13 -12.80
N LYS A 82 11.55 -5.07 -13.62
CA LYS A 82 11.15 -3.72 -13.16
C LYS A 82 9.66 -3.45 -13.36
N VAL A 83 9.01 -4.24 -14.20
CA VAL A 83 7.61 -4.13 -14.58
C VAL A 83 6.96 -5.47 -14.30
N TYR A 84 5.78 -5.46 -13.70
CA TYR A 84 5.02 -6.66 -13.36
C TYR A 84 3.56 -6.47 -13.77
N GLY A 85 2.91 -7.57 -14.16
CA GLY A 85 1.48 -7.60 -14.38
C GLY A 85 0.71 -7.43 -13.08
N TYR A 86 -0.45 -6.78 -13.13
CA TYR A 86 -1.41 -6.79 -12.02
C TYR A 86 -2.81 -7.10 -12.54
N THR A 87 -3.61 -7.71 -11.66
CA THR A 87 -5.05 -7.86 -11.85
C THR A 87 -5.76 -7.28 -10.65
N TYR A 88 -6.64 -6.31 -10.90
CA TYR A 88 -7.43 -5.65 -9.87
C TYR A 88 -8.91 -5.79 -10.19
N ARG A 89 -9.67 -6.33 -9.24
CA ARG A 89 -11.13 -6.34 -9.27
C ARG A 89 -11.61 -5.73 -7.97
N GLU A 90 -12.39 -4.66 -8.08
CA GLU A 90 -12.92 -3.95 -6.94
C GLU A 90 -13.70 -4.90 -6.00
N GLY A 91 -13.50 -4.73 -4.69
CA GLY A 91 -14.12 -5.56 -3.65
C GLY A 91 -13.62 -7.01 -3.55
N THR A 92 -12.88 -7.52 -4.56
CA THR A 92 -12.36 -8.91 -4.57
C THR A 92 -10.86 -8.95 -4.37
N THR A 93 -10.11 -8.11 -5.09
CA THR A 93 -8.66 -8.01 -4.95
C THR A 93 -8.33 -7.21 -3.70
N LYS A 94 -7.78 -7.87 -2.68
CA LYS A 94 -7.29 -7.18 -1.49
C LYS A 94 -5.80 -6.91 -1.59
N ASN A 95 -5.34 -5.95 -0.79
CA ASN A 95 -3.92 -5.65 -0.61
C ASN A 95 -3.14 -5.34 -1.90
N VAL A 96 -3.80 -4.80 -2.92
CA VAL A 96 -3.19 -4.23 -4.11
C VAL A 96 -3.57 -2.76 -4.16
N ASP A 97 -2.72 -1.93 -3.54
CA ASP A 97 -2.85 -0.48 -3.51
C ASP A 97 -1.89 0.15 -4.52
N LEU A 98 -2.40 0.44 -5.71
CA LEU A 98 -1.66 1.06 -6.81
C LEU A 98 -1.64 2.59 -6.71
N GLY A 99 -2.34 3.18 -5.73
CA GLY A 99 -2.34 4.62 -5.44
C GLY A 99 -1.46 5.00 -4.24
N ALA A 100 -0.81 4.02 -3.60
CA ALA A 100 0.03 4.23 -2.44
C ALA A 100 1.19 5.20 -2.76
N THR A 101 1.35 6.22 -1.91
CA THR A 101 2.45 7.17 -2.01
C THR A 101 3.64 6.73 -1.15
N GLY A 102 4.85 6.95 -1.66
CA GLY A 102 6.09 6.57 -0.98
C GLY A 102 6.51 5.12 -1.21
N ARG A 103 7.18 4.54 -0.21
CA ARG A 103 7.74 3.18 -0.29
C ARG A 103 6.68 2.13 0.04
N VAL A 104 6.49 1.19 -0.88
CA VAL A 104 5.56 0.07 -0.78
C VAL A 104 6.30 -1.24 -0.59
N LEU A 105 5.64 -2.18 0.07
CA LEU A 105 5.98 -3.60 0.10
C LEU A 105 5.27 -4.29 -1.06
N VAL A 106 6.04 -5.00 -1.88
CA VAL A 106 5.57 -5.68 -3.07
C VAL A 106 5.85 -7.18 -2.93
N ALA A 107 4.82 -7.99 -3.15
CA ALA A 107 4.92 -9.43 -3.24
C ALA A 107 4.59 -9.87 -4.66
N VAL A 108 5.52 -10.58 -5.32
CA VAL A 108 5.35 -11.04 -6.70
C VAL A 108 5.50 -12.54 -6.80
N LYS A 109 4.78 -13.13 -7.74
CA LYS A 109 4.97 -14.52 -8.17
C LYS A 109 5.13 -14.52 -9.67
N ASP A 110 6.28 -15.01 -10.11
CA ASP A 110 6.70 -14.98 -11.51
C ASP A 110 6.67 -13.54 -12.06
N LYS A 111 5.73 -13.23 -12.95
CA LYS A 111 5.57 -11.89 -13.56
C LYS A 111 4.36 -11.12 -13.04
N ASP A 112 3.64 -11.67 -12.07
CA ASP A 112 2.41 -11.09 -11.54
C ASP A 112 2.56 -10.59 -10.10
N VAL A 113 1.94 -9.44 -9.84
CA VAL A 113 1.81 -8.85 -8.51
C VAL A 113 0.71 -9.55 -7.74
N LEU A 114 1.06 -10.05 -6.55
CA LEU A 114 0.12 -10.65 -5.61
C LEU A 114 -0.35 -9.67 -4.53
N ALA A 115 0.53 -8.74 -4.12
CA ALA A 115 0.19 -7.69 -3.17
C ALA A 115 1.10 -6.46 -3.36
N VAL A 116 0.50 -5.28 -3.17
CA VAL A 116 1.16 -3.97 -3.03
C VAL A 116 0.51 -3.28 -1.84
N VAL A 117 1.28 -3.06 -0.79
CA VAL A 117 0.80 -2.36 0.42
C VAL A 117 1.84 -1.35 0.88
N PRO A 118 1.47 -0.30 1.63
CA PRO A 118 2.45 0.60 2.22
C PRO A 118 3.47 -0.16 3.08
N ALA A 119 4.76 0.21 2.99
CA ALA A 119 5.85 -0.43 3.73
C ALA A 119 5.89 -0.02 5.22
N THR A 120 4.79 -0.21 5.94
CA THR A 120 4.68 0.05 7.38
C THR A 120 5.39 -1.03 8.18
N GLU A 121 5.74 -0.71 9.44
CA GLU A 121 6.37 -1.68 10.35
C GLU A 121 5.53 -2.95 10.55
N ALA A 122 4.20 -2.80 10.63
CA ALA A 122 3.27 -3.93 10.75
C ALA A 122 3.36 -4.86 9.53
N ASN A 123 3.34 -4.30 8.31
CA ASN A 123 3.41 -5.09 7.08
C ASN A 123 4.78 -5.75 6.90
N LEU A 124 5.87 -5.07 7.28
CA LEU A 124 7.22 -5.63 7.27
C LEU A 124 7.39 -6.76 8.29
N ALA A 125 6.74 -6.69 9.45
CA ALA A 125 6.73 -7.78 10.42
C ALA A 125 6.04 -9.04 9.88
N LEU A 126 5.00 -8.88 9.04
CA LEU A 126 4.33 -10.01 8.38
C LEU A 126 5.26 -10.75 7.39
N VAL A 127 6.21 -10.04 6.76
CA VAL A 127 7.22 -10.68 5.90
C VAL A 127 8.05 -11.69 6.69
N LYS A 128 8.55 -11.28 7.87
CA LYS A 128 9.33 -12.18 8.76
C LYS A 128 8.49 -13.38 9.22
N LYS A 129 7.24 -13.14 9.63
CA LYS A 129 6.30 -14.21 10.01
C LYS A 129 6.00 -15.18 8.86
N ALA A 130 6.05 -14.72 7.62
CA ALA A 130 5.86 -15.58 6.45
C ALA A 130 7.07 -16.48 6.17
N GLU A 131 8.28 -16.08 6.59
CA GLU A 131 9.51 -16.86 6.46
C GLU A 131 9.67 -17.91 7.56
N GLU A 132 9.27 -17.60 8.80
CA GLU A 132 9.39 -18.51 9.95
C GLU A 132 8.51 -19.77 9.86
N LYS A 133 7.44 -19.72 9.05
CA LYS A 133 6.47 -20.84 8.88
C LYS A 133 6.63 -21.59 7.55
N LYS A 134 7.81 -21.52 6.93
CA LYS A 134 8.11 -22.22 5.68
C LYS A 134 8.65 -23.63 5.90
#